data_AF-A0A9I9CTP4-F1
#
_entry.id   AF-A0A9I9CTP4-F1
#
_cell.length_a   1.000
_cell.length_b   1.000
_cell.length_c   1.000
_cell.angle_alpha   90.00
_cell.angle_beta   90.00
_cell.angle_gamma   90.00
#
_symmetry.space_group_name_H-M   'P 1'
#
loop_
_entity.id
_entity.type
_entity.pdbx_description
1 polymer ?
#
loop_
_entity_poly.entity_id
_entity_poly.type
_entity_poly.pdbx_seq_one_letter_code
_entity_poly.pdbx_strand_id
1 'polypeptide(L)' 'MEVIRDAMECANDQLRAIADWSKLAMQDEDTTRWKVIRQLQAIPELSRLDRARCMQTMAGKLDEMKAFLNLLEDMKMD' A
#
# COMPACT_ATOMS: atom_id res chain seq x y z
N MET A 1 -16.24 13.90 -33.20
CA MET A 1 -15.30 14.52 -32.24
C MET A 1 -15.74 14.29 -30.80
N GLU A 2 -17.04 14.19 -30.53
CA GLU A 2 -17.64 13.83 -29.22
C GLU A 2 -17.18 12.43 -28.74
N VAL A 3 -17.27 11.41 -29.59
CA VAL A 3 -16.81 10.03 -29.27
C VAL A 3 -15.34 9.95 -28.82
N ILE A 4 -14.46 10.79 -29.39
CA ILE A 4 -13.04 10.83 -29.00
C ILE A 4 -12.89 11.50 -27.63
N ARG A 5 -13.66 12.56 -27.37
CA ARG A 5 -13.71 13.24 -26.06
C ARG A 5 -14.22 12.30 -24.98
N ASP A 6 -15.31 11.58 -25.24
CA ASP A 6 -15.92 10.66 -24.29
C ASP A 6 -14.98 9.48 -23.97
N ALA A 7 -14.27 8.97 -24.98
CA ALA A 7 -13.26 7.93 -24.78
C ALA A 7 -12.08 8.41 -23.93
N MET A 8 -11.62 9.65 -24.12
CA MET A 8 -10.56 10.25 -23.30
C MET A 8 -11.02 10.50 -21.87
N GLU A 9 -12.27 10.94 -21.67
CA GLU A 9 -12.84 11.17 -20.35
C GLU A 9 -13.00 9.86 -19.57
N CYS A 10 -13.49 8.81 -20.23
CA CYS A 10 -13.55 7.45 -19.68
C CYS A 10 -12.16 6.92 -19.27
N ALA A 11 -11.15 7.10 -20.13
CA ALA A 11 -9.78 6.69 -19.80
C ALA A 11 -9.23 7.46 -18.58
N ASN A 12 -9.49 8.77 -18.49
CA ASN A 12 -9.08 9.57 -17.34
C ASN A 12 -9.76 9.14 -16.04
N ASP A 13 -11.05 8.78 -16.08
CA ASP A 13 -11.77 8.31 -14.91
C ASP A 13 -11.27 6.93 -14.45
N GLN A 14 -10.92 6.04 -15.38
CA GLN A 14 -10.24 4.79 -15.06
C GLN A 14 -8.88 5.04 -14.39
N LEU A 15 -8.07 5.96 -14.94
CA LEU A 15 -6.77 6.30 -14.35
C LEU A 15 -6.91 6.89 -12.94
N ARG A 16 -7.90 7.77 -12.71
CA ARG A 16 -8.22 8.27 -11.36
C ARG A 16 -8.61 7.14 -10.41
N ALA A 17 -9.49 6.24 -10.84
CA ALA A 17 -9.91 5.12 -10.01
C ALA A 17 -8.72 4.24 -9.59
N ILE A 18 -7.75 4.00 -10.48
CA ILE A 18 -6.56 3.24 -10.13
C ILE A 18 -5.64 4.03 -9.19
N ALA A 19 -5.44 5.33 -9.42
CA ALA A 19 -4.62 6.18 -8.54
C ALA A 19 -5.22 6.26 -7.12
N ASP A 20 -6.53 6.42 -7.01
CA ASP A 20 -7.23 6.44 -5.73
C ASP A 20 -7.15 5.09 -5.01
N TRP A 21 -7.24 3.98 -5.74
CA TRP A 21 -7.10 2.65 -5.15
C TRP A 21 -5.69 2.39 -4.60
N SER A 22 -4.64 2.82 -5.30
CA SER A 22 -3.26 2.76 -4.79
C SER A 22 -3.10 3.58 -3.51
N LYS A 23 -3.65 4.80 -3.48
CA LYS A 23 -3.59 5.67 -2.29
C LYS A 23 -4.34 5.08 -1.10
N LEU A 24 -5.51 4.49 -1.34
CA LEU A 24 -6.30 3.78 -0.33
C LEU A 24 -5.53 2.57 0.20
N ALA A 25 -4.88 1.79 -0.67
CA ALA A 25 -4.06 0.65 -0.28
C ALA A 25 -2.89 1.06 0.64
N MET A 26 -2.18 2.16 0.30
CA MET A 26 -1.11 2.69 1.15
C MET A 26 -1.61 3.16 2.52
N GLN A 27 -2.78 3.80 2.59
CA GLN A 27 -3.36 4.26 3.86
C GLN A 27 -3.85 3.09 4.74
N ASP A 28 -4.45 2.07 4.13
CA ASP A 28 -4.85 0.85 4.84
C ASP A 28 -3.63 0.07 5.36
N GLU A 29 -2.54 0.04 4.58
CA GLU A 29 -1.28 -0.57 4.97
C GLU A 29 -0.69 0.07 6.24
N ASP A 30 -0.58 1.41 6.28
CA ASP A 30 -0.06 2.12 7.45
C ASP A 30 -0.93 1.90 8.69
N THR A 31 -2.26 1.85 8.50
CA THR A 31 -3.22 1.55 9.57
C THR A 31 -3.07 0.11 10.08
N THR A 32 -2.94 -0.85 9.16
CA THR A 32 -2.78 -2.27 9.46
C THR A 32 -1.46 -2.51 10.19
N ARG A 33 -0.37 -1.88 9.76
CA ARG A 33 0.93 -1.91 10.46
C ARG A 33 0.81 -1.52 11.92
N TRP A 34 0.13 -0.42 12.23
CA TRP A 34 -0.05 0.04 13.62
C TRP A 34 -0.90 -0.93 14.46
N LYS A 35 -1.92 -1.54 13.86
CA LYS A 35 -2.73 -2.56 14.54
C LYS A 35 -1.90 -3.80 14.89
N VAL A 36 -1.08 -4.30 13.95
CA VAL A 36 -0.23 -5.47 14.21
C VAL A 36 0.85 -5.17 15.26
N ILE A 37 1.49 -3.99 15.21
CA ILE A 37 2.46 -3.57 16.26
C ILE A 37 1.79 -3.56 17.63
N ARG A 38 0.58 -3.00 17.74
CA ARG A 38 -0.16 -2.94 19.00
C ARG A 38 -0.49 -4.35 19.51
N GLN A 39 -0.91 -5.26 18.63
CA GLN A 39 -1.18 -6.64 18.99
C GLN A 39 0.08 -7.38 19.45
N LEU A 40 1.20 -7.24 18.74
CA LEU A 40 2.50 -7.82 19.15
C LEU A 40 2.97 -7.32 20.52
N GLN A 41 2.74 -6.04 20.82
CA GLN A 41 3.04 -5.47 22.13
C GLN A 41 2.16 -6.03 23.24
N ALA A 42 0.92 -6.40 22.92
CA ALA A 42 -0.07 -6.91 23.84
C ALA A 42 0.08 -8.40 24.17
N ILE A 43 0.87 -9.17 23.42
CA ILE A 43 1.11 -10.61 23.67
C ILE A 43 2.18 -10.79 24.76
N PRO A 44 1.83 -11.09 26.02
CA PRO A 44 2.79 -11.11 27.12
C PRO A 44 3.85 -12.23 27.00
N GLU A 45 3.54 -13.32 26.30
CA GLU A 45 4.41 -14.48 26.11
C GLU A 45 5.54 -14.22 25.11
N LEU A 46 5.38 -13.23 24.23
CA LEU A 46 6.40 -12.86 23.25
C LEU A 46 7.54 -12.12 23.93
N SER A 47 8.75 -12.66 23.84
CA SER A 47 9.94 -12.00 24.34
C SER A 47 10.20 -10.68 23.61
N ARG A 48 10.94 -9.76 24.23
CA ARG A 48 11.33 -8.49 23.58
C ARG A 48 12.08 -8.74 22.26
N LEU A 49 12.92 -9.78 22.21
CA LEU A 49 13.69 -10.14 21.03
C LEU A 49 12.78 -10.63 19.89
N ASP A 50 11.80 -11.46 20.21
CA ASP A 50 10.87 -11.99 19.20
C ASP A 50 9.98 -10.88 18.66
N ARG A 51 9.50 -9.96 19.53
CA ARG A 51 8.77 -8.76 19.10
C ARG A 51 9.61 -7.90 18.15
N ALA A 52 10.89 -7.69 18.47
CA ALA A 52 11.80 -6.92 17.62
C ALA A 52 12.00 -7.58 16.24
N ARG A 53 12.20 -8.91 16.22
CA ARG A 53 12.29 -9.68 14.97
C ARG A 53 11.01 -9.59 14.15
N CYS A 54 9.85 -9.78 14.77
CA CYS A 54 8.56 -9.64 14.08
C CYS A 54 8.39 -8.23 13.48
N MET A 55 8.70 -7.17 14.24
CA MET A 55 8.63 -5.80 13.74
C MET A 55 9.58 -5.56 12.56
N GLN A 56 10.81 -6.08 12.63
CA GLN A 56 11.79 -5.96 11.55
C GLN A 56 11.34 -6.69 10.28
N THR A 57 10.86 -7.94 10.41
CA THR A 57 10.35 -8.71 9.26
C THR A 57 9.16 -8.02 8.61
N MET A 58 8.22 -7.51 9.42
CA MET A 58 7.08 -6.76 8.89
C MET A 58 7.52 -5.49 8.18
N ALA A 59 8.42 -4.70 8.77
CA ALA A 59 8.92 -3.48 8.14
C ALA A 59 9.53 -3.76 6.77
N GLY A 60 10.39 -4.79 6.66
CA GLY A 60 10.98 -5.16 5.37
C GLY A 60 9.94 -5.60 4.33
N LYS A 61 8.94 -6.38 4.73
CA LYS A 61 7.86 -6.81 3.81
C LYS A 61 6.98 -5.66 3.34
N LEU A 62 6.70 -4.70 4.21
CA LEU A 62 5.95 -3.50 3.88
C LEU A 62 6.75 -2.61 2.93
N ASP A 63 8.05 -2.41 3.18
CA ASP A 63 8.92 -1.67 2.28
C ASP A 63 9.01 -2.32 0.89
N GLU A 64 9.07 -3.66 0.81
CA GLU A 64 8.99 -4.41 -0.46
C GLU A 64 7.66 -4.16 -1.19
N MET A 65 6.53 -4.19 -0.49
CA MET A 65 5.20 -3.93 -1.07
C MET A 65 5.08 -2.49 -1.56
N LYS A 66 5.54 -1.51 -0.78
CA LYS A 66 5.57 -0.10 -1.20
C LYS A 66 6.45 0.11 -2.42
N ALA A 67 7.63 -0.51 -2.46
CA ALA A 67 8.49 -0.44 -3.64
C ALA A 67 7.81 -1.03 -4.90
N PHE A 68 7.08 -2.14 -4.75
CA PHE A 68 6.31 -2.73 -5.85
C PHE A 68 5.17 -1.82 -6.33
N LEU A 69 4.43 -1.21 -5.41
CA LEU A 69 3.37 -0.25 -5.75
C LEU A 69 3.92 1.00 -6.46
N ASN A 70 5.03 1.55 -5.97
CA ASN A 70 5.70 2.68 -6.61
C ASN A 70 6.20 2.32 -8.02
N LEU A 71 6.78 1.13 -8.20
CA LEU A 71 7.20 0.66 -9.52
C LEU A 71 6.02 0.56 -10.50
N LEU A 72 4.87 0.06 -10.04
CA LEU A 72 3.64 0.04 -10.85
C LEU A 72 3.13 1.44 -11.19
N GLU A 73 3.37 2.43 -10.34
CA GLU A 73 3.01 3.83 -10.61
C GLU A 73 3.97 4.46 -11.62
N ASP A 74 5.27 4.24 -11.49
CA ASP A 74 6.29 4.71 -12.43
C ASP A 74 6.08 4.10 -13.83
N MET A 75 5.72 2.81 -13.91
CA MET A 75 5.41 2.13 -15.18
C MET A 75 4.13 2.63 -15.86
N LYS A 76 3.27 3.41 -15.19
CA LYS A 76 2.12 4.06 -15.84
C LYS A 76 2.48 5.36 -16.55
N MET A 77 3.69 5.88 -16.35
CA MET A 77 4.13 7.15 -16.97
C MET A 77 4.82 6.99 -18.34
N ASP A 78 4.96 5.76 -18.85
CA ASP A 78 5.37 5.44 -20.23
C ASP A 78 4.17 5.02 -21.10
#